data_AF-A0A6L7CP17-F1
#
_entry.id   AF-A0A6L7CP17-F1
#
_cell.length_a   1.000
_cell.length_b   1.000
_cell.length_c   1.000
_cell.angle_alpha   90.00
_cell.angle_beta   90.00
_cell.angle_gamma   90.00
#
_symmetry.space_group_name_H-M   'P 1'
#
loop_
_entity.id
_entity.type
_entity.pdbx_description
1 polymer ?
#
loop_
_entity_poly.entity_id
_entity_poly.type
_entity_poly.pdbx_seq_one_letter_code
_entity_poly.pdbx_strand_id
1 'polypeptide(L)'
;MERNVTLDFVRGVAILGILLLNISAFGLPKAAYLNPAWYGAITPQDAWTWAFLDLIAQVKFLTLFALLFGAGLQMLLPRGRRWIQSRLTLLVLLGFIHGLLFWDGDILLAYGLVGLICWRLVRDAPSVKSLFNTGVMLYLVGLGVLLLLGLISDSQTSRAWTPDASAILYEKYWKLHGGVEAISNRADGVGNSLLALGAQYGWQLAGMMLIGAALMRSGWLKGQFSLRHYRRTGFVLVAIGVTINLPAIALQWQLDWAYRWCAFLLQMPRELSAPFQAIGYASLF
;
A
#
# COMPACT_ATOMS: atom_id res chain seq x y z
N MET A 1 -25.56 -12.19 9.95
CA MET A 1 -24.77 -10.96 9.80
C MET A 1 -25.45 -10.13 8.75
N GLU A 2 -26.07 -9.02 9.14
CA GLU A 2 -26.48 -8.00 8.17
C GLU A 2 -25.27 -7.50 7.39
N ARG A 3 -25.49 -7.19 6.12
CA ARG A 3 -24.49 -6.58 5.24
C ARG A 3 -24.19 -5.18 5.74
N ASN A 4 -22.94 -4.90 6.08
CA ASN A 4 -22.53 -3.54 6.45
C ASN A 4 -22.30 -2.73 5.15
N VAL A 5 -23.36 -2.09 4.68
CA VAL A 5 -23.39 -1.33 3.40
C VAL A 5 -22.32 -0.25 3.38
N THR A 6 -22.10 0.44 4.49
CA THR A 6 -21.07 1.48 4.63
C THR A 6 -19.68 0.90 4.40
N LEU A 7 -19.35 -0.22 5.06
CA LEU A 7 -18.03 -0.85 4.90
C LEU A 7 -17.80 -1.35 3.47
N ASP A 8 -18.85 -1.88 2.81
CA ASP A 8 -18.77 -2.30 1.41
C ASP A 8 -18.57 -1.09 0.48
N PHE A 9 -19.20 0.04 0.76
CA PHE A 9 -19.02 1.29 0.01
C PHE A 9 -17.57 1.81 0.13
N VAL A 10 -17.03 1.92 1.35
CA VAL A 10 -15.63 2.37 1.56
C VAL A 10 -14.64 1.43 0.88
N ARG A 11 -14.90 0.12 0.86
CA ARG A 11 -14.09 -0.85 0.09
C ARG A 11 -14.15 -0.58 -1.41
N GLY A 12 -15.33 -0.31 -1.96
CA GLY A 12 -15.50 0.08 -3.36
C GLY A 12 -14.69 1.32 -3.71
N VAL A 13 -14.76 2.36 -2.87
CA VAL A 13 -13.98 3.58 -3.04
C VAL A 13 -12.47 3.31 -2.97
N ALA A 14 -12.03 2.46 -2.03
CA ALA A 14 -10.62 2.06 -1.95
C ALA A 14 -10.13 1.37 -3.22
N ILE A 15 -10.95 0.47 -3.80
CA ILE A 15 -10.63 -0.21 -5.06
C ILE A 15 -10.55 0.78 -6.23
N LEU A 16 -11.48 1.74 -6.32
CA LEU A 16 -11.45 2.79 -7.34
C LEU A 16 -10.20 3.68 -7.19
N GLY A 17 -9.80 3.98 -5.95
CA GLY A 17 -8.56 4.69 -5.69
C GLY A 17 -7.31 3.92 -6.14
N ILE A 18 -7.25 2.61 -5.86
CA ILE A 18 -6.17 1.73 -6.35
C ILE A 18 -6.16 1.67 -7.88
N LEU A 19 -7.34 1.62 -8.52
CA LEU A 19 -7.47 1.61 -9.97
C LEU A 19 -6.78 2.82 -10.62
N LEU A 20 -6.87 4.02 -10.02
CA LEU A 20 -6.21 5.22 -10.55
C LEU A 20 -4.70 5.04 -10.70
N LEU A 21 -4.04 4.40 -9.72
CA LEU A 21 -2.59 4.15 -9.77
C LEU A 21 -2.26 2.99 -10.71
N ASN A 22 -3.15 2.02 -10.82
CA ASN A 22 -2.97 0.90 -11.74
C ASN A 22 -3.02 1.34 -13.20
N ILE A 23 -3.76 2.39 -13.55
CA ILE A 23 -3.73 2.96 -14.92
C ILE A 23 -2.29 3.31 -15.32
N SER A 24 -1.54 3.97 -14.43
CA SER A 24 -0.12 4.26 -14.66
C SER A 24 0.73 2.99 -14.72
N ALA A 25 0.48 2.00 -13.86
CA ALA A 25 1.21 0.74 -13.84
C ALA A 25 1.02 -0.11 -15.13
N PHE A 26 -0.15 -0.01 -15.76
CA PHE A 26 -0.44 -0.67 -17.04
C PHE A 26 0.04 0.14 -18.25
N GLY A 27 -0.03 1.47 -18.18
CA GLY A 27 0.24 2.36 -19.32
C GLY A 27 1.70 2.76 -19.49
N LEU A 28 2.51 2.71 -18.43
CA LEU A 28 3.88 3.24 -18.42
C LEU A 28 4.89 2.18 -17.94
N PRO A 29 6.21 2.38 -18.17
CA PRO A 29 7.25 1.53 -17.60
C PRO A 29 7.18 1.49 -16.07
N LYS A 30 7.63 0.38 -15.44
CA LYS A 30 7.56 0.21 -13.98
C LYS A 30 8.14 1.39 -13.18
N ALA A 31 9.24 1.98 -13.66
CA ALA A 31 9.88 3.13 -13.03
C ALA A 31 8.92 4.33 -12.86
N ALA A 32 7.99 4.53 -13.79
CA ALA A 32 7.03 5.63 -13.79
C ALA A 32 6.08 5.62 -12.58
N TYR A 33 5.92 4.47 -11.92
CA TYR A 33 5.03 4.35 -10.77
C TYR A 33 5.53 5.17 -9.56
N LEU A 34 6.84 5.25 -9.37
CA LEU A 34 7.46 5.99 -8.26
C LEU A 34 8.22 7.23 -8.73
N ASN A 35 8.74 7.22 -9.96
CA ASN A 35 9.54 8.30 -10.53
C ASN A 35 8.85 8.87 -11.78
N PRO A 36 8.24 10.06 -11.73
CA PRO A 36 7.63 10.66 -12.90
C PRO A 36 8.68 11.20 -13.90
N ALA A 37 9.94 11.38 -13.47
CA ALA A 37 11.08 11.77 -14.30
C ALA A 37 11.87 10.55 -14.83
N TRP A 38 11.22 9.39 -14.96
CA TRP A 38 11.85 8.13 -15.41
C TRP A 38 12.49 8.23 -16.80
N TYR A 39 12.03 9.16 -17.65
CA TYR A 39 12.55 9.42 -18.99
C TYR A 39 13.52 10.61 -19.07
N GLY A 40 13.99 11.12 -17.93
CA GLY A 40 14.89 12.28 -17.86
C GLY A 40 14.14 13.56 -17.52
N ALA A 41 14.12 14.53 -18.45
CA ALA A 41 13.52 15.84 -18.21
C ALA A 41 11.98 15.78 -18.24
N ILE A 42 11.36 15.76 -17.06
CA ILE A 42 9.91 15.70 -16.89
C ILE A 42 9.20 16.98 -17.37
N THR A 43 8.01 16.82 -17.95
CA THR A 43 7.15 17.96 -18.26
C THR A 43 6.42 18.50 -17.01
N PRO A 44 6.12 19.80 -16.91
CA PRO A 44 5.35 20.34 -15.80
C PRO A 44 3.97 19.68 -15.63
N GLN A 45 3.35 19.24 -16.74
CA GLN A 45 2.04 18.58 -16.73
C GLN A 45 2.10 17.21 -16.06
N ASP A 46 3.10 16.40 -16.40
CA ASP A 46 3.32 15.08 -15.78
C ASP A 46 3.66 15.23 -14.30
N ALA A 47 4.48 16.23 -13.98
CA ALA A 47 4.89 16.51 -12.61
C ALA A 47 3.70 16.93 -11.72
N TRP A 48 2.80 17.79 -12.21
CA TRP A 48 1.55 18.14 -11.51
C TRP A 48 0.60 16.96 -11.38
N THR A 49 0.46 16.15 -12.43
CA THR A 49 -0.38 14.95 -12.42
C THR A 49 0.11 13.96 -11.38
N TRP A 50 1.41 13.70 -11.36
CA TRP A 50 2.05 12.86 -10.35
C TRP A 50 1.89 13.44 -8.95
N ALA A 51 2.11 14.74 -8.74
CA ALA A 51 1.96 15.37 -7.42
C ALA A 51 0.53 15.24 -6.87
N PHE A 52 -0.47 15.39 -7.74
CA PHE A 52 -1.88 15.20 -7.37
C PHE A 52 -2.17 13.75 -6.98
N LEU A 53 -1.74 12.79 -7.80
CA LEU A 53 -1.91 11.36 -7.53
C LEU A 53 -1.14 10.92 -6.29
N ASP A 54 0.06 11.43 -6.08
CA ASP A 54 0.88 11.20 -4.91
C ASP A 54 0.14 11.66 -3.64
N LEU A 55 -0.32 12.90 -3.65
CA LEU A 55 -0.93 13.53 -2.48
C LEU A 55 -2.23 12.83 -2.06
N ILE A 56 -3.07 12.49 -3.03
CA ILE A 56 -4.44 12.03 -2.76
C ILE A 56 -4.53 10.50 -2.73
N ALA A 57 -3.80 9.80 -3.59
CA ALA A 57 -4.11 8.41 -3.91
C ALA A 57 -2.98 7.42 -3.61
N GLN A 58 -1.74 7.74 -4.00
CA GLN A 58 -0.61 6.83 -3.96
C GLN A 58 -0.29 6.38 -2.54
N VAL A 59 -0.23 5.07 -2.31
CA VAL A 59 -0.13 4.43 -0.97
C VAL A 59 -1.42 4.58 -0.15
N LYS A 60 -2.08 5.74 -0.12
CA LYS A 60 -3.23 6.05 0.76
C LYS A 60 -4.38 5.06 0.57
N PHE A 61 -4.77 4.74 -0.67
CA PHE A 61 -5.86 3.80 -0.91
C PHE A 61 -5.48 2.34 -0.67
N LEU A 62 -4.20 1.98 -0.86
CA LEU A 62 -3.70 0.65 -0.51
C LEU A 62 -3.65 0.46 1.01
N THR A 63 -3.21 1.49 1.74
CA THR A 63 -3.26 1.59 3.20
C THR A 63 -4.69 1.51 3.73
N LEU A 64 -5.64 2.21 3.10
CA LEU A 64 -7.07 2.09 3.41
C LEU A 64 -7.58 0.67 3.16
N PHE A 65 -7.22 0.06 2.03
CA PHE A 65 -7.60 -1.31 1.72
C PHE A 65 -7.02 -2.32 2.74
N ALA A 66 -5.78 -2.14 3.18
CA ALA A 66 -5.15 -2.92 4.26
C ALA A 66 -5.91 -2.80 5.59
N LEU A 67 -6.29 -1.56 5.96
CA LEU A 67 -7.11 -1.29 7.14
C LEU A 67 -8.45 -2.03 7.06
N LEU A 68 -9.16 -1.92 5.94
CA LEU A 68 -10.47 -2.56 5.73
C LEU A 68 -10.37 -4.09 5.64
N PHE A 69 -9.24 -4.62 5.17
CA PHE A 69 -8.95 -6.05 5.18
C PHE A 69 -8.80 -6.57 6.61
N GLY A 70 -8.03 -5.87 7.44
CA GLY A 70 -7.89 -6.18 8.87
C GLY A 70 -9.22 -6.11 9.64
N ALA A 71 -10.04 -5.10 9.34
CA ALA A 71 -11.41 -5.03 9.83
C ALA A 71 -12.24 -6.26 9.41
N GLY A 72 -12.05 -6.73 8.17
CA GLY A 72 -12.63 -7.97 7.67
C GLY A 72 -12.18 -9.22 8.45
N LEU A 73 -10.90 -9.31 8.83
CA LEU A 73 -10.40 -10.40 9.68
C LEU A 73 -11.12 -10.44 11.04
N GLN A 74 -11.30 -9.28 11.68
CA GLN A 74 -12.04 -9.17 12.94
C GLN A 74 -13.50 -9.63 12.79
N MET A 75 -14.16 -9.32 11.67
CA MET A 75 -15.53 -9.75 11.38
C MET A 75 -15.64 -11.26 11.11
N LEU A 76 -14.56 -11.89 10.60
CA LEU A 76 -14.55 -13.31 10.29
C LEU A 76 -14.25 -14.19 11.51
N LEU A 77 -13.72 -13.65 12.61
CA LEU A 77 -13.40 -14.41 13.83
C LEU A 77 -14.52 -15.35 14.31
N PRO A 78 -15.81 -14.92 14.38
CA PRO A 78 -16.89 -15.79 14.84
C PRO A 78 -17.16 -17.00 13.93
N ARG A 79 -16.69 -16.99 12.66
CA ARG A 79 -16.83 -18.13 11.74
C ARG A 79 -15.84 -19.27 12.02
N GLY A 80 -14.90 -19.04 12.94
CA GLY A 80 -13.96 -20.04 13.38
C GLY A 80 -12.67 -20.11 12.55
N ARG A 81 -11.66 -20.74 13.15
CA ARG A 81 -10.29 -20.85 12.63
C ARG A 81 -10.23 -21.45 11.22
N ARG A 82 -10.90 -22.59 11.00
CA ARG A 82 -10.84 -23.33 9.73
C ARG A 82 -11.30 -22.45 8.56
N TRP A 83 -12.40 -21.72 8.74
CA TRP A 83 -12.96 -20.84 7.72
C TRP A 83 -11.99 -19.72 7.30
N ILE A 84 -11.40 -19.03 8.28
CA ILE A 84 -10.44 -17.95 8.02
C ILE A 84 -9.20 -18.49 7.32
N GLN A 85 -8.63 -19.59 7.82
CA GLN A 85 -7.45 -20.20 7.22
C GLN A 85 -7.71 -20.65 5.79
N SER A 86 -8.82 -21.34 5.51
CA SER A 86 -9.17 -21.76 4.15
C SER A 86 -9.29 -20.59 3.18
N ARG A 87 -9.95 -19.49 3.59
CA ARG A 87 -10.10 -18.30 2.74
C ARG A 87 -8.78 -17.59 2.49
N LEU A 88 -7.93 -17.46 3.52
CA LEU A 88 -6.63 -16.80 3.38
C LEU A 88 -5.64 -17.67 2.58
N THR A 89 -5.64 -18.98 2.79
CA THR A 89 -4.85 -19.91 1.97
C THR A 89 -5.30 -19.88 0.52
N LEU A 90 -6.61 -19.85 0.25
CA LEU A 90 -7.12 -19.67 -1.11
C LEU A 90 -6.65 -18.34 -1.71
N LEU A 91 -6.69 -17.25 -0.93
CA LEU A 91 -6.18 -15.94 -1.36
C LEU A 91 -4.68 -15.98 -1.69
N VAL A 92 -3.88 -16.68 -0.89
CA VAL A 92 -2.45 -16.92 -1.15
C VAL A 92 -2.25 -17.68 -2.45
N LEU A 93 -2.99 -18.76 -2.68
CA LEU A 93 -2.89 -19.56 -3.91
C LEU A 93 -3.27 -18.74 -5.15
N LEU A 94 -4.41 -18.03 -5.07
CA LEU A 94 -4.85 -17.15 -6.15
C LEU A 94 -3.87 -16.01 -6.39
N GLY A 95 -3.33 -15.39 -5.34
CA GLY A 95 -2.32 -14.34 -5.46
C GLY A 95 -1.01 -14.83 -6.08
N PHE A 96 -0.55 -16.03 -5.69
CA PHE A 96 0.63 -16.64 -6.29
C PHE A 96 0.44 -16.90 -7.79
N ILE A 97 -0.69 -17.50 -8.18
CA ILE A 97 -1.03 -17.75 -9.59
C ILE A 97 -1.18 -16.42 -10.34
N HIS A 98 -1.83 -15.43 -9.73
CA HIS A 98 -2.05 -14.10 -10.30
C HIS A 98 -0.73 -13.36 -10.56
N GLY A 99 0.15 -13.30 -9.55
CA GLY A 99 1.47 -12.68 -9.63
C GLY A 99 2.37 -13.33 -10.68
N LEU A 100 2.30 -14.66 -10.81
CA LEU A 100 3.14 -15.41 -11.73
C LEU A 100 2.65 -15.39 -13.18
N LEU A 101 1.34 -15.54 -13.40
CA LEU A 101 0.79 -15.77 -14.74
C LEU A 101 0.10 -14.55 -15.35
N PHE A 102 -0.48 -13.67 -14.53
CA PHE A 102 -1.37 -12.61 -15.03
C PHE A 102 -0.71 -11.24 -14.97
N TRP A 103 -0.28 -10.79 -13.78
CA TRP A 103 0.17 -9.41 -13.58
C TRP A 103 1.18 -9.28 -12.45
N ASP A 104 2.23 -8.48 -12.67
CA ASP A 104 3.35 -8.28 -11.75
C ASP A 104 3.07 -7.30 -10.60
N GLY A 105 1.89 -6.66 -10.57
CA GLY A 105 1.45 -5.76 -9.48
C GLY A 105 0.55 -6.43 -8.44
N ASP A 106 0.67 -7.75 -8.23
CA ASP A 106 -0.19 -8.49 -7.31
C ASP A 106 -0.07 -8.00 -5.85
N ILE A 107 -1.23 -7.76 -5.22
CA ILE A 107 -1.32 -7.50 -3.78
C ILE A 107 -1.93 -8.68 -3.01
N LEU A 108 -2.58 -9.63 -3.70
CA LEU A 108 -3.36 -10.69 -3.06
C LEU A 108 -2.47 -11.63 -2.25
N LEU A 109 -1.29 -11.99 -2.79
CA LEU A 109 -0.32 -12.85 -2.13
C LEU A 109 0.16 -12.23 -0.82
N ALA A 110 0.56 -10.96 -0.85
CA ALA A 110 1.00 -10.21 0.33
C ALA A 110 -0.11 -10.16 1.41
N TYR A 111 -1.33 -9.84 1.00
CA TYR A 111 -2.48 -9.75 1.92
C TYR A 111 -2.86 -11.11 2.51
N GLY A 112 -2.80 -12.17 1.71
CA GLY A 112 -3.04 -13.53 2.18
C GLY A 112 -2.01 -13.98 3.21
N LEU A 113 -0.72 -13.80 2.92
CA LEU A 113 0.39 -14.19 3.80
C LEU A 113 0.38 -13.40 5.11
N VAL A 114 0.31 -12.08 5.03
CA VAL A 114 0.24 -11.22 6.22
C VAL A 114 -1.07 -11.45 6.98
N GLY A 115 -2.17 -11.67 6.27
CA GLY A 115 -3.45 -12.04 6.86
C GLY A 115 -3.39 -13.34 7.66
N LEU A 116 -2.67 -14.36 7.20
CA LEU A 116 -2.47 -15.64 7.90
C LEU A 116 -1.74 -15.49 9.24
N ILE A 117 -0.91 -14.45 9.38
CA ILE A 117 -0.25 -14.08 10.63
C ILE A 117 -1.19 -13.20 11.47
N CYS A 118 -1.73 -12.15 10.86
CA CYS A 118 -2.52 -11.12 11.53
C CYS A 118 -3.80 -11.67 12.14
N TRP A 119 -4.49 -12.65 11.55
CA TRP A 119 -5.72 -13.17 12.17
C TRP A 119 -5.47 -13.77 13.57
N ARG A 120 -4.28 -14.35 13.82
CA ARG A 120 -3.89 -14.84 15.16
C ARG A 120 -3.66 -13.67 16.10
N LEU A 121 -2.88 -12.67 15.68
CA LEU A 121 -2.63 -11.46 16.45
C LEU A 121 -3.93 -10.73 16.81
N VAL A 122 -4.87 -10.65 15.87
CA VAL A 122 -6.19 -10.10 16.10
C VAL A 122 -6.93 -10.97 17.12
N ARG A 123 -7.06 -12.28 16.91
CA ARG A 123 -7.80 -13.16 17.83
C ARG A 123 -7.26 -13.12 19.26
N ASP A 124 -5.94 -13.15 19.42
CA ASP A 124 -5.27 -13.36 20.70
C ASP A 124 -4.98 -12.03 21.44
N ALA A 125 -5.25 -10.87 20.81
CA ALA A 125 -5.04 -9.57 21.42
C ALA A 125 -5.98 -9.33 22.62
N PRO A 126 -5.46 -8.98 23.81
CA PRO A 126 -6.23 -8.88 25.05
C PRO A 126 -7.15 -7.66 25.10
N SER A 127 -6.83 -6.59 24.38
CA SER A 127 -7.63 -5.36 24.37
C SER A 127 -7.53 -4.62 23.03
N VAL A 128 -8.50 -3.76 22.76
CA VAL A 128 -8.48 -2.84 21.59
C VAL A 128 -7.22 -1.98 21.59
N LYS A 129 -6.82 -1.46 22.76
CA LYS A 129 -5.63 -0.62 22.91
C LYS A 129 -4.35 -1.40 22.60
N SER A 130 -4.22 -2.62 23.11
CA SER A 130 -3.06 -3.48 22.79
C SER A 130 -2.98 -3.76 21.29
N LEU A 131 -4.11 -4.11 20.66
CA LEU A 131 -4.17 -4.38 19.22
C LEU A 131 -3.78 -3.15 18.39
N PHE A 132 -4.30 -1.97 18.75
CA PHE A 132 -3.97 -0.71 18.09
C PHE A 132 -2.48 -0.36 18.26
N ASN A 133 -1.96 -0.44 19.48
CA ASN A 133 -0.56 -0.13 19.78
C ASN A 133 0.42 -1.08 19.07
N THR A 134 0.12 -2.38 19.03
CA THR A 134 0.90 -3.34 18.24
C THR A 134 0.85 -2.98 16.76
N GLY A 135 -0.31 -2.58 16.25
CA GLY A 135 -0.45 -2.12 14.86
C GLY A 135 0.43 -0.90 14.55
N VAL A 136 0.41 0.12 15.42
CA VAL A 136 1.27 1.30 15.30
C VAL A 136 2.74 0.91 15.38
N MET A 137 3.13 0.07 16.32
CA MET A 137 4.51 -0.40 16.47
C MET A 137 5.00 -1.09 15.20
N LEU A 138 4.25 -2.05 14.64
CA LEU A 138 4.64 -2.74 13.40
C LEU A 138 4.74 -1.77 12.22
N TYR A 139 3.85 -0.78 12.14
CA TYR A 139 3.92 0.23 11.09
C TYR A 139 5.19 1.09 11.21
N LEU A 140 5.52 1.52 12.42
CA LEU A 140 6.75 2.28 12.71
C LEU A 140 8.01 1.45 12.45
N VAL A 141 8.00 0.14 12.72
CA VAL A 141 9.10 -0.75 12.34
C VAL A 141 9.32 -0.74 10.83
N GLY A 142 8.25 -0.86 10.03
CA GLY A 142 8.36 -0.79 8.58
C GLY A 142 8.88 0.56 8.07
N LEU A 143 8.49 1.67 8.69
CA LEU A 143 9.07 2.99 8.40
C LEU A 143 10.54 3.08 8.80
N GLY A 144 10.91 2.50 9.95
CA GLY A 144 12.31 2.44 10.41
C GLY A 144 13.19 1.64 9.47
N VAL A 145 12.72 0.49 8.98
CA VAL A 145 13.44 -0.30 7.97
C VAL A 145 13.57 0.48 6.66
N LEU A 146 12.51 1.15 6.19
CA LEU A 146 12.59 1.99 4.99
C LEU A 146 13.64 3.11 5.12
N LEU A 147 13.69 3.77 6.29
CA LEU A 147 14.69 4.78 6.57
C LEU A 147 16.11 4.18 6.58
N LEU A 148 16.31 3.03 7.23
CA LEU A 148 17.59 2.34 7.23
C LEU A 148 18.03 1.97 5.81
N LEU A 149 17.13 1.44 4.98
CA LEU A 149 17.39 1.13 3.58
C LEU A 149 17.82 2.38 2.79
N GLY A 150 17.16 3.51 3.02
CA GLY A 150 17.54 4.79 2.39
C GLY A 150 18.86 5.37 2.88
N LEU A 151 19.29 5.07 4.10
CA LEU A 151 20.59 5.50 4.64
C LEU A 151 21.75 4.65 4.12
N ILE A 152 21.52 3.37 3.85
CA ILE A 152 22.53 2.44 3.32
C ILE A 152 22.55 2.36 1.79
N SER A 153 21.50 2.85 1.12
CA SER A 153 21.41 2.81 -0.34
C SER A 153 22.53 3.65 -0.97
N ASP A 154 23.25 3.06 -1.91
CA ASP A 154 24.29 3.78 -2.65
C ASP A 154 23.68 4.86 -3.56
N SER A 155 24.49 5.86 -3.88
CA SER A 155 24.11 7.03 -4.70
C SER A 155 24.02 6.74 -6.20
N GLN A 156 24.47 5.56 -6.65
CA GLN A 156 24.42 5.19 -8.06
C GLN A 156 22.98 5.04 -8.54
N THR A 157 22.67 5.69 -9.66
CA THR A 157 21.36 5.59 -10.31
C THR A 157 21.09 4.15 -10.71
N SER A 158 20.04 3.57 -10.13
CA SER A 158 19.58 2.23 -10.49
C SER A 158 18.84 2.26 -11.83
N ARG A 159 19.04 1.22 -12.66
CA ARG A 159 18.21 0.98 -13.87
C ARG A 159 16.73 0.86 -13.55
N ALA A 160 16.37 0.55 -12.30
CA ALA A 160 14.99 0.53 -11.85
C ALA A 160 14.38 1.94 -11.66
N TRP A 161 15.21 2.98 -11.49
CA TRP A 161 14.76 4.37 -11.27
C TRP A 161 14.75 5.19 -12.56
N THR A 162 15.79 5.07 -13.37
CA THR A 162 15.92 5.70 -14.69
C THR A 162 16.36 4.64 -15.71
N PRO A 163 15.42 3.87 -16.28
CA PRO A 163 15.74 2.79 -17.20
C PRO A 163 16.28 3.34 -18.53
N ASP A 164 17.23 2.63 -19.12
CA ASP A 164 17.71 2.93 -20.47
C ASP A 164 16.74 2.42 -21.54
N ALA A 165 16.97 2.81 -22.79
CA ALA A 165 16.10 2.44 -23.91
C ALA A 165 15.99 0.91 -24.08
N SER A 166 17.08 0.17 -23.82
CA SER A 166 17.08 -1.29 -23.92
C SER A 166 16.24 -1.94 -22.83
N ALA A 167 16.30 -1.45 -21.57
CA ALA A 167 15.44 -1.92 -20.49
C ALA A 167 13.96 -1.66 -20.79
N ILE A 168 13.61 -0.48 -21.31
CA ILE A 168 12.22 -0.14 -21.69
C ILE A 168 11.73 -1.05 -22.82
N LEU A 169 12.55 -1.27 -23.85
CA LEU A 169 12.21 -2.14 -24.97
C LEU A 169 12.05 -3.59 -24.54
N TYR A 170 12.93 -4.09 -23.67
CA TYR A 170 12.83 -5.43 -23.11
C TYR A 170 11.58 -5.58 -22.23
N GLU A 171 11.28 -4.58 -21.37
CA GLU A 171 10.07 -4.57 -20.55
C GLU A 171 8.81 -4.63 -21.42
N LYS A 172 8.75 -3.80 -22.47
CA LYS A 172 7.66 -3.80 -23.44
C LYS A 172 7.56 -5.16 -24.15
N TYR A 173 8.69 -5.74 -24.55
CA TYR A 173 8.73 -7.02 -25.24
C TYR A 173 8.06 -8.12 -24.41
N TRP A 174 8.53 -8.38 -23.19
CA TRP A 174 7.99 -9.49 -22.39
C TRP A 174 6.56 -9.22 -21.91
N LYS A 175 6.18 -7.95 -21.66
CA LYS A 175 4.80 -7.61 -21.26
C LYS A 175 3.78 -7.83 -22.38
N LEU A 176 4.14 -7.52 -23.64
CA LEU A 176 3.22 -7.62 -24.78
C LEU A 176 3.20 -9.01 -25.44
N HIS A 177 4.34 -9.71 -25.48
CA HIS A 177 4.44 -11.01 -26.16
C HIS A 177 4.04 -12.17 -25.25
N GLY A 178 4.17 -12.02 -23.92
CA GLY A 178 3.85 -13.08 -22.97
C GLY A 178 4.85 -14.26 -23.03
N GLY A 179 4.36 -15.47 -22.74
CA GLY A 179 5.15 -16.70 -22.80
C GLY A 179 6.11 -16.90 -21.62
N VAL A 180 7.13 -17.75 -21.83
CA VAL A 180 8.10 -18.14 -20.79
C VAL A 180 8.88 -16.93 -20.26
N GLU A 181 9.27 -16.01 -21.14
CA GLU A 181 10.01 -14.80 -20.75
C GLU A 181 9.21 -13.93 -19.77
N ALA A 182 7.91 -13.77 -20.03
CA ALA A 182 7.02 -13.03 -19.15
C ALA A 182 6.83 -13.72 -17.80
N ILE A 183 6.70 -15.05 -17.79
CA ILE A 183 6.60 -15.83 -16.56
C ILE A 183 7.90 -15.74 -15.76
N SER A 184 9.06 -15.79 -16.41
CA SER A 184 10.36 -15.65 -15.75
C SER A 184 10.49 -14.28 -15.07
N ASN A 185 10.20 -13.19 -15.81
CA ASN A 185 10.24 -11.82 -15.26
C ASN A 185 9.25 -11.63 -14.11
N ARG A 186 8.07 -12.26 -14.18
CA ARG A 186 7.08 -12.24 -13.10
C ARG A 186 7.51 -13.08 -11.90
N ALA A 187 8.16 -14.22 -12.12
CA ALA A 187 8.70 -15.05 -11.05
C ALA A 187 9.76 -14.29 -10.24
N ASP A 188 10.66 -13.58 -10.92
CA ASP A 188 11.64 -12.69 -10.28
C ASP A 188 10.93 -11.55 -9.52
N GLY A 189 9.89 -10.97 -10.12
CA GLY A 189 9.04 -9.96 -9.47
C GLY A 189 8.35 -10.45 -8.20
N VAL A 190 7.81 -11.67 -8.22
CA VAL A 190 7.21 -12.32 -7.05
C VAL A 190 8.27 -12.57 -5.97
N GLY A 191 9.45 -13.05 -6.36
CA GLY A 191 10.59 -13.23 -5.44
C GLY A 191 10.99 -11.92 -4.75
N ASN A 192 11.18 -10.85 -5.52
CA ASN A 192 11.50 -9.52 -5.01
C ASN A 192 10.39 -8.97 -4.09
N SER A 193 9.12 -9.19 -4.47
CA SER A 193 7.98 -8.76 -3.66
C SER A 193 7.90 -9.51 -2.33
N LEU A 194 8.22 -10.81 -2.29
CA LEU A 194 8.29 -11.60 -1.05
C LEU A 194 9.45 -11.16 -0.15
N LEU A 195 10.61 -10.82 -0.72
CA LEU A 195 11.73 -10.24 0.02
C LEU A 195 11.36 -8.89 0.62
N ALA A 196 10.76 -8.00 -0.19
CA ALA A 196 10.27 -6.70 0.28
C ALA A 196 9.19 -6.83 1.35
N LEU A 197 8.31 -7.84 1.22
CA LEU A 197 7.28 -8.16 2.21
C LEU A 197 7.91 -8.56 3.56
N GLY A 198 8.91 -9.44 3.55
CA GLY A 198 9.60 -9.86 4.79
C GLY A 198 10.45 -8.75 5.40
N ALA A 199 11.12 -7.94 4.58
CA ALA A 199 12.02 -6.90 5.03
C ALA A 199 11.28 -5.67 5.57
N GLN A 200 10.32 -5.12 4.82
CA GLN A 200 9.79 -3.78 5.05
C GLN A 200 8.26 -3.70 4.92
N TYR A 201 7.71 -4.04 3.75
CA TYR A 201 6.30 -3.79 3.42
C TYR A 201 5.33 -4.61 4.28
N GLY A 202 5.70 -5.83 4.66
CA GLY A 202 4.86 -6.70 5.47
C GLY A 202 4.61 -6.15 6.88
N TRP A 203 5.55 -5.40 7.43
CA TRP A 203 5.41 -4.75 8.74
C TRP A 203 4.35 -3.64 8.71
N GLN A 204 4.39 -2.79 7.67
CA GLN A 204 3.39 -1.76 7.46
C GLN A 204 2.01 -2.36 7.16
N LEU A 205 1.96 -3.37 6.30
CA LEU A 205 0.72 -4.07 5.95
C LEU A 205 0.08 -4.70 7.19
N ALA A 206 0.88 -5.41 8.01
CA ALA A 206 0.42 -5.99 9.27
C ALA A 206 -0.05 -4.90 10.23
N GLY A 207 0.72 -3.83 10.39
CA GLY A 207 0.38 -2.69 11.24
C GLY A 207 -1.00 -2.12 10.93
N MET A 208 -1.27 -1.86 9.65
CA MET A 208 -2.56 -1.34 9.19
C MET A 208 -3.71 -2.34 9.33
N MET A 209 -3.47 -3.64 9.10
CA MET A 209 -4.48 -4.67 9.35
C MET A 209 -4.86 -4.72 10.84
N LEU A 210 -3.89 -4.64 11.76
CA LEU A 210 -4.19 -4.63 13.20
C LEU A 210 -4.91 -3.35 13.63
N ILE A 211 -4.50 -2.18 13.12
CA ILE A 211 -5.22 -0.91 13.35
C ILE A 211 -6.67 -1.02 12.87
N GLY A 212 -6.90 -1.53 11.67
CA GLY A 212 -8.25 -1.72 11.14
C GLY A 212 -9.09 -2.70 11.95
N ALA A 213 -8.49 -3.80 12.42
CA ALA A 213 -9.14 -4.73 13.32
C ALA A 213 -9.50 -4.09 14.68
N ALA A 214 -8.64 -3.21 15.22
CA ALA A 214 -8.91 -2.46 16.44
C ALA A 214 -10.04 -1.43 16.25
N LEU A 215 -10.07 -0.71 15.14
CA LEU A 215 -11.15 0.21 14.79
C LEU A 215 -12.48 -0.51 14.56
N MET A 216 -12.46 -1.74 14.03
CA MET A 216 -13.65 -2.59 13.94
C MET A 216 -14.11 -3.09 15.31
N ARG A 217 -13.16 -3.50 16.17
CA ARG A 217 -13.46 -4.00 17.52
C ARG A 217 -14.00 -2.91 18.45
N SER A 218 -13.51 -1.68 18.33
CA SER A 218 -14.01 -0.51 19.07
C SER A 218 -15.39 -0.02 18.63
N GLY A 219 -15.91 -0.51 17.50
CA GLY A 219 -17.16 -0.02 16.92
C GLY A 219 -17.01 1.23 16.06
N TRP A 220 -15.80 1.77 15.93
CA TRP A 220 -15.53 2.94 15.08
C TRP A 220 -15.81 2.66 13.60
N LEU A 221 -15.40 1.51 13.06
CA LEU A 221 -15.80 1.13 11.68
C LEU A 221 -17.23 0.61 11.56
N LYS A 222 -17.96 0.50 12.68
CA LYS A 222 -19.38 0.12 12.70
C LYS A 222 -20.32 1.33 12.68
N GLY A 223 -19.78 2.56 12.65
CA GLY A 223 -20.60 3.77 12.67
C GLY A 223 -21.20 4.10 14.05
N GLN A 224 -20.65 3.57 15.14
CA GLN A 224 -21.22 3.75 16.49
C GLN A 224 -20.91 5.13 17.11
N PHE A 225 -20.08 5.95 16.46
CA PHE A 225 -19.69 7.28 16.94
C PHE A 225 -20.54 8.37 16.27
N SER A 226 -20.54 9.59 16.82
CA SER A 226 -21.32 10.69 16.26
C SER A 226 -20.77 11.17 14.91
N LEU A 227 -21.65 11.66 14.03
CA LEU A 227 -21.23 12.22 12.73
C LEU A 227 -20.22 13.38 12.89
N ARG A 228 -20.38 14.20 13.94
CA ARG A 228 -19.44 15.28 14.26
C ARG A 228 -18.05 14.74 14.59
N HIS A 229 -17.96 13.60 15.27
CA HIS A 229 -16.69 12.93 15.55
C HIS A 229 -16.02 12.50 14.23
N TYR A 230 -16.73 11.79 13.35
CA TYR A 230 -16.17 11.34 12.07
C TYR A 230 -15.69 12.50 11.20
N ARG A 231 -16.52 13.55 11.02
CA ARG A 231 -16.13 14.73 10.21
C ARG A 231 -14.91 15.45 10.78
N ARG A 232 -14.84 15.64 12.10
CA ARG A 232 -13.71 16.29 12.76
C ARG A 232 -12.44 15.44 12.63
N THR A 233 -12.54 14.15 12.93
CA THR A 233 -11.42 13.21 12.79
C THR A 233 -10.94 13.17 11.34
N GLY A 234 -11.85 13.08 10.37
CA GLY A 234 -11.54 13.07 8.95
C GLY A 234 -10.77 14.30 8.49
N PHE A 235 -11.30 15.48 8.78
CA PHE A 235 -10.65 16.73 8.40
C PHE A 235 -9.27 16.87 9.04
N VAL A 236 -9.14 16.58 10.34
CA VAL A 236 -7.88 16.70 11.08
C VAL A 236 -6.84 15.71 10.53
N LEU A 237 -7.20 14.45 10.33
CA LEU A 237 -6.25 13.43 9.88
C LEU A 237 -5.83 13.62 8.42
N VAL A 238 -6.75 14.04 7.54
CA VAL A 238 -6.41 14.42 6.17
C VAL A 238 -5.47 15.62 6.17
N ALA A 239 -5.77 16.66 6.96
CA ALA A 239 -4.92 17.85 7.06
C ALA A 239 -3.51 17.52 7.57
N ILE A 240 -3.40 16.67 8.60
CA ILE A 240 -2.10 16.18 9.10
C ILE A 240 -1.34 15.45 7.99
N GLY A 241 -1.97 14.49 7.31
CA GLY A 241 -1.28 13.74 6.26
C GLY A 241 -0.87 14.61 5.07
N VAL A 242 -1.71 15.57 4.65
CA VAL A 242 -1.35 16.56 3.63
C VAL A 242 -0.16 17.40 4.07
N THR A 243 -0.14 17.86 5.33
CA THR A 243 0.95 18.67 5.88
C THR A 243 2.27 17.90 5.93
N ILE A 244 2.24 16.59 6.18
CA ILE A 244 3.42 15.74 6.16
C ILE A 244 3.91 15.48 4.72
N ASN A 245 3.00 15.19 3.79
CA ASN A 245 3.38 14.76 2.45
C ASN A 245 3.74 15.91 1.49
N LEU A 246 3.06 17.05 1.61
CA LEU A 246 3.23 18.17 0.68
C LEU A 246 4.68 18.72 0.62
N PRO A 247 5.41 18.89 1.75
CA PRO A 247 6.82 19.27 1.71
C PRO A 247 7.69 18.24 0.97
N ALA A 248 7.38 16.94 1.09
CA ALA A 248 8.14 15.90 0.42
C ALA A 248 7.94 15.94 -1.10
N ILE A 249 6.72 16.19 -1.57
CA ILE A 249 6.43 16.41 -3.00
C ILE A 249 7.21 17.62 -3.52
N ALA A 250 7.19 18.75 -2.78
CA ALA A 250 7.92 19.95 -3.17
C ALA A 250 9.43 19.72 -3.21
N LEU A 251 9.99 18.98 -2.25
CA LEU A 251 11.41 18.62 -2.24
C LEU A 251 11.80 17.69 -3.39
N GLN A 252 10.95 16.73 -3.76
CA GLN A 252 11.22 15.87 -4.92
C GLN A 252 11.33 16.69 -6.21
N TRP A 253 10.50 17.72 -6.35
CA TRP A 253 10.57 18.67 -7.46
C TRP A 253 11.88 19.49 -7.45
N GLN A 254 12.29 20.00 -6.27
CA GLN A 254 13.52 20.79 -6.13
C GLN A 254 14.79 19.98 -6.35
N LEU A 255 14.71 18.66 -6.16
CA LEU A 255 15.83 17.73 -6.29
C LEU A 255 15.82 16.96 -7.62
N ASP A 256 15.00 17.39 -8.58
CA ASP A 256 14.88 16.79 -9.91
C ASP A 256 14.70 15.26 -9.87
N TRP A 257 13.93 14.77 -8.89
CA TRP A 257 13.70 13.33 -8.65
C TRP A 257 14.97 12.48 -8.55
N ALA A 258 16.07 13.07 -8.07
CA ALA A 258 17.35 12.38 -7.92
C ALA A 258 17.22 11.11 -7.07
N TYR A 259 17.77 10.00 -7.59
CA TYR A 259 17.63 8.66 -7.00
C TYR A 259 17.96 8.62 -5.50
N ARG A 260 19.11 9.20 -5.11
CA ARG A 260 19.60 9.22 -3.73
C ARG A 260 18.55 9.66 -2.70
N TRP A 261 17.75 10.67 -3.04
CA TRP A 261 16.79 11.26 -2.10
C TRP A 261 15.38 10.73 -2.35
N CYS A 262 14.99 10.59 -3.61
CA CYS A 262 13.61 10.34 -4.00
C CYS A 262 13.22 8.86 -3.98
N ALA A 263 14.20 7.96 -4.14
CA ALA A 263 13.92 6.52 -4.18
C ALA A 263 13.63 5.89 -2.82
N PHE A 264 14.05 6.52 -1.71
CA PHE A 264 13.84 5.98 -0.37
C PHE A 264 13.46 7.06 0.65
N LEU A 265 14.33 8.06 0.85
CA LEU A 265 14.16 9.04 1.93
C LEU A 265 12.88 9.87 1.80
N LEU A 266 12.57 10.37 0.60
CA LEU A 266 11.36 11.15 0.35
C LEU A 266 10.10 10.28 0.14
N GLN A 267 10.24 8.95 0.14
CA GLN A 267 9.08 8.06 0.30
C GLN A 267 8.62 7.98 1.76
N MET A 268 9.51 8.23 2.73
CA MET A 268 9.17 8.11 4.15
C MET A 268 8.04 9.08 4.57
N PRO A 269 8.02 10.36 4.19
CA PRO A 269 6.87 11.24 4.49
C PRO A 269 5.57 10.76 3.85
N ARG A 270 5.62 10.23 2.62
CA ARG A 270 4.46 9.66 1.92
C ARG A 270 3.88 8.46 2.67
N GLU A 271 4.75 7.57 3.10
CA GLU A 271 4.38 6.40 3.90
C GLU A 271 3.88 6.81 5.28
N LEU A 272 4.55 7.75 5.95
CA LEU A 272 4.14 8.26 7.26
C LEU A 272 2.77 8.96 7.20
N SER A 273 2.46 9.66 6.12
CA SER A 273 1.17 10.35 5.95
C SER A 273 0.01 9.39 5.68
N ALA A 274 0.29 8.22 5.09
CA ALA A 274 -0.72 7.32 4.55
C ALA A 274 -1.73 6.79 5.59
N PRO A 275 -1.34 6.36 6.82
CA PRO A 275 -2.30 5.94 7.83
C PRO A 275 -3.28 7.05 8.23
N PHE A 276 -2.80 8.29 8.33
CA PHE A 276 -3.64 9.43 8.69
C PHE A 276 -4.65 9.72 7.59
N GLN A 277 -4.22 9.82 6.34
CA GLN A 277 -5.12 10.04 5.21
C GLN A 277 -6.08 8.87 5.00
N ALA A 278 -5.63 7.63 5.14
CA ALA A 278 -6.47 6.45 5.00
C ALA A 278 -7.60 6.41 6.05
N ILE A 279 -7.28 6.62 7.33
CA ILE A 279 -8.30 6.71 8.40
C ILE A 279 -9.18 7.94 8.17
N GLY A 280 -8.60 9.05 7.72
CA GLY A 280 -9.31 10.26 7.36
C GLY A 280 -10.37 10.02 6.28
N TYR A 281 -9.98 9.38 5.18
CA TYR A 281 -10.90 8.98 4.11
C TYR A 281 -11.98 8.03 4.61
N ALA A 282 -11.62 7.01 5.40
CA ALA A 282 -12.58 6.07 5.98
C ALA A 282 -13.63 6.74 6.89
N SER A 283 -13.32 7.91 7.46
CA SER A 283 -14.25 8.67 8.30
C SER A 283 -15.15 9.64 7.52
N LEU A 284 -14.76 10.02 6.30
CA LEU A 284 -15.52 10.97 5.48
C LEU A 284 -16.50 10.27 4.53
N PHE A 285 -16.29 8.99 4.28
CA PHE A 285 -17.18 8.10 3.52
C PHE A 285 -18.16 7.37 4.43
#